data_AF-A0ABD3N5K3-F1
#
_entry.id   AF-A0ABD3N5K3-F1
#
_cell.length_a   1.000
_cell.length_b   1.000
_cell.length_c   1.000
_cell.angle_alpha   90.00
_cell.angle_beta   90.00
_cell.angle_gamma   90.00
#
_symmetry.space_group_name_H-M   'P 1'
#
loop_
_entity.id
_entity.type
_entity.pdbx_description
1 polymer ?
#
loop_
_entity_poly.entity_id
_entity_poly.type
_entity_poly.pdbx_seq_one_letter_code
_entity_poly.pdbx_strand_id
1 'polypeptide(L)'
;MEWVEEEFELLTERDFYNTEWKIGTLMDNKPRDAKSIDTTWVRLVTTESGENEAIWGDGSKGKWTIDVPSQFFSISKESFGGWLGKKIWAGTIEDFYYLEGTVRGWGPISPASVVGQWQGVRLGVVDGERVTAEERGVAPWFAADEATEENDSNDAEEVDDAGDNSEE
;
A
#
# COMPACT_ATOMS: atom_id res chain seq x y z
N MET A 1 18.91 -30.82 9.03
CA MET A 1 18.31 -29.63 8.42
C MET A 1 17.77 -30.08 7.09
N GLU A 2 16.45 -30.10 6.96
CA GLU A 2 15.76 -30.34 5.70
C GLU A 2 15.66 -28.98 5.02
N TRP A 3 16.25 -28.86 3.83
CA TRP A 3 16.16 -27.64 3.04
C TRP A 3 14.80 -27.66 2.35
N VAL A 4 13.96 -26.67 2.62
CA VAL A 4 12.72 -26.45 1.88
C VAL A 4 13.08 -25.65 0.64
N GLU A 5 12.86 -26.22 -0.54
CA GLU A 5 12.91 -25.47 -1.79
C GLU A 5 11.62 -24.65 -1.89
N GLU A 6 11.69 -23.35 -1.59
CA GLU A 6 10.61 -22.42 -1.92
C GLU A 6 10.74 -22.03 -3.40
N GLU A 7 9.75 -22.45 -4.19
CA GLU A 7 9.64 -22.06 -5.60
C GLU A 7 9.07 -20.63 -5.63
N PHE A 8 9.94 -19.63 -5.79
CA PHE A 8 9.52 -18.24 -5.96
C PHE A 8 9.01 -18.05 -7.39
N GLU A 9 7.72 -17.76 -7.54
CA GLU A 9 7.18 -17.33 -8.82
C GLU A 9 7.73 -15.93 -9.15
N LEU A 10 8.37 -15.81 -10.32
CA LEU A 10 8.89 -14.52 -10.78
C LEU A 10 7.72 -13.60 -11.13
N LEU A 11 7.52 -12.56 -10.33
CA LEU A 11 6.50 -11.57 -10.60
C LEU A 11 6.91 -10.67 -11.76
N THR A 12 5.94 -10.39 -12.63
CA THR A 12 6.09 -9.61 -13.84
C THR A 12 5.39 -8.26 -13.70
N GLU A 13 5.62 -7.33 -14.64
CA GLU A 13 4.88 -6.07 -14.66
C GLU A 13 3.36 -6.26 -14.70
N ARG A 14 2.87 -7.32 -15.37
CA ARG A 14 1.44 -7.57 -15.53
C ARG A 14 0.74 -7.86 -14.21
N ASP A 15 1.46 -8.45 -13.27
CA ASP A 15 0.94 -8.78 -11.94
C ASP A 15 0.62 -7.53 -11.11
N PHE A 16 1.13 -6.37 -11.53
CA PHE A 16 0.94 -5.08 -10.88
C PHE A 16 0.02 -4.13 -11.67
N TYR A 17 -0.42 -4.52 -12.87
CA TYR A 17 -1.31 -3.70 -13.69
C TYR A 17 -2.65 -3.47 -13.01
N ASN A 18 -3.05 -2.20 -12.95
CA ASN A 18 -4.32 -1.74 -12.39
C ASN A 18 -4.54 -2.23 -10.96
N THR A 19 -3.49 -2.20 -10.15
CA THR A 19 -3.56 -2.61 -8.74
C THR A 19 -3.66 -1.41 -7.82
N GLU A 20 -4.28 -1.59 -6.65
CA GLU A 20 -4.34 -0.59 -5.59
C GLU A 20 -3.61 -1.10 -4.35
N TRP A 21 -2.84 -0.21 -3.72
CA TRP A 21 -1.99 -0.52 -2.58
C TRP A 21 -2.18 0.53 -1.48
N LYS A 22 -2.25 0.08 -0.21
CA LYS A 22 -2.08 0.95 0.96
C LYS A 22 -0.59 1.08 1.23
N ILE A 23 -0.11 2.30 1.34
CA ILE A 23 1.30 2.65 1.54
C ILE A 23 1.45 3.33 2.90
N GLY A 24 2.36 2.81 3.72
CA GLY A 24 2.81 3.40 4.96
C GLY A 24 4.23 3.92 4.78
N THR A 25 4.50 5.13 5.26
CA THR A 25 5.83 5.76 5.15
C THR A 25 6.29 6.25 6.50
N LEU A 26 7.52 5.89 6.88
CA LEU A 26 8.21 6.42 8.06
C LEU A 26 9.45 7.20 7.62
N MET A 27 9.40 8.52 7.74
CA MET A 27 10.52 9.40 7.38
C MET A 27 11.60 9.40 8.49
N ASP A 28 12.87 9.50 8.12
CA ASP A 28 14.01 9.38 9.06
C ASP A 28 14.01 10.42 10.19
N ASN A 29 13.34 11.56 9.98
CA ASN A 29 13.22 12.63 10.96
C ASN A 29 12.02 12.46 11.91
N LYS A 30 11.33 11.33 11.87
CA LYS A 30 10.18 11.02 12.73
C LYS A 30 10.54 9.98 13.79
N PRO A 31 9.88 10.00 14.96
CA PRO A 31 9.99 8.93 15.95
C PRO A 31 9.67 7.56 15.34
N ARG A 32 10.35 6.51 15.80
CA ARG A 32 10.07 5.13 15.36
C ARG A 32 8.91 4.53 16.16
N ASP A 33 7.73 5.08 15.97
CA ASP A 33 6.48 4.56 16.54
C ASP A 33 5.38 4.46 15.48
N ALA A 34 4.37 3.64 15.73
CA ALA A 34 3.28 3.40 14.77
C ALA A 34 2.52 4.68 14.39
N LYS A 35 2.40 5.64 15.31
CA LYS A 35 1.70 6.91 15.08
C LYS A 35 2.46 7.85 14.12
N SER A 36 3.73 7.56 13.88
CA SER A 36 4.61 8.33 12.99
C SER A 36 4.58 7.81 11.55
N ILE A 37 3.83 6.74 11.28
CA ILE A 37 3.65 6.17 9.94
C ILE A 37 2.58 6.98 9.21
N ASP A 38 2.99 7.73 8.20
CA ASP A 38 2.07 8.43 7.32
C ASP A 38 1.49 7.42 6.32
N THR A 39 0.16 7.27 6.31
CA THR A 39 -0.55 6.32 5.45
C THR A 39 -1.27 7.00 4.29
N THR A 40 -1.27 6.35 3.13
CA THR A 40 -2.00 6.77 1.93
C THR A 40 -2.28 5.53 1.07
N TRP A 41 -2.90 5.72 -0.09
CA TRP A 41 -3.00 4.68 -1.11
C TRP A 41 -2.36 5.13 -2.42
N VAL A 42 -1.98 4.16 -3.24
CA VAL A 42 -1.51 4.37 -4.61
C VAL A 42 -2.16 3.36 -5.55
N ARG A 43 -2.57 3.84 -6.73
CA ARG A 43 -3.02 3.00 -7.85
C ARG A 43 -1.93 2.94 -8.90
N LEU A 44 -1.57 1.73 -9.29
CA LEU A 44 -0.63 1.45 -10.36
C LEU A 44 -1.44 1.19 -11.61
N VAL A 45 -1.46 2.14 -12.55
CA VAL A 45 -2.25 2.03 -13.79
C VAL A 45 -1.33 1.95 -15.00
N THR A 46 -1.82 1.32 -16.06
CA THR A 46 -1.16 1.33 -17.37
C THR A 46 -2.05 2.13 -18.32
N THR A 47 -1.49 3.20 -18.90
CA THR A 47 -2.23 4.09 -19.81
C THR A 47 -2.50 3.40 -21.15
N GLU A 48 -3.41 3.96 -21.95
CA GLU A 48 -3.68 3.49 -23.32
C GLU A 48 -2.42 3.49 -24.21
N SER A 49 -1.46 4.36 -23.92
CA SER A 49 -0.17 4.43 -24.61
C SER A 49 0.86 3.42 -24.11
N GLY A 50 0.50 2.57 -23.14
CA GLY A 50 1.38 1.57 -22.52
C GLY A 50 2.35 2.14 -21.50
N GLU A 51 2.11 3.35 -20.96
CA GLU A 51 2.95 3.92 -19.92
C GLU A 51 2.45 3.51 -18.53
N ASN A 52 3.38 3.21 -17.62
CA ASN A 52 3.09 2.87 -16.23
C ASN A 52 3.02 4.13 -15.37
N GLU A 53 1.81 4.52 -14.95
CA GLU A 53 1.51 5.71 -14.13
C GLU A 53 1.08 5.31 -12.72
N ALA A 54 1.56 6.05 -11.72
CA ALA A 54 1.16 5.91 -10.32
C ALA A 54 0.27 7.09 -9.93
N ILE A 55 -0.92 6.81 -9.39
CA ILE A 55 -1.88 7.81 -8.91
C ILE A 55 -2.01 7.66 -7.41
N TRP A 56 -1.60 8.69 -6.66
CA TRP A 56 -1.62 8.69 -5.20
C TRP A 56 -2.93 9.23 -4.66
N GLY A 57 -3.26 8.89 -3.41
CA GLY A 57 -4.53 9.26 -2.79
C GLY A 57 -4.79 10.76 -2.60
N ASP A 58 -3.77 11.59 -2.73
CA ASP A 58 -3.87 13.06 -2.77
C ASP A 58 -3.99 13.62 -4.20
N GLY A 59 -4.17 12.76 -5.20
CA GLY A 59 -4.26 13.11 -6.61
C GLY A 59 -2.91 13.41 -7.28
N SER A 60 -1.80 13.37 -6.55
CA SER A 60 -0.47 13.50 -7.15
C SER A 60 -0.14 12.30 -8.03
N LYS A 61 0.70 12.54 -9.03
CA LYS A 61 1.07 11.55 -10.05
C LYS A 61 2.54 11.17 -9.94
N GLY A 62 2.87 10.03 -10.52
CA GLY A 62 4.24 9.64 -10.83
C GLY A 62 4.27 8.42 -11.72
N LYS A 63 5.37 7.68 -11.67
CA LYS A 63 5.59 6.47 -12.47
C LYS A 63 5.91 5.29 -11.58
N TRP A 64 5.56 4.10 -12.02
CA TRP A 64 5.97 2.86 -11.40
C TRP A 64 6.69 1.95 -12.41
N THR A 65 7.59 1.11 -11.91
CA THR A 65 8.38 0.19 -12.74
C THR A 65 8.73 -1.07 -11.95
N ILE A 66 8.90 -2.18 -12.66
CA ILE A 66 9.48 -3.41 -12.12
C ILE A 66 10.67 -3.81 -12.98
N ASP A 67 11.80 -4.05 -12.35
CA ASP A 67 12.92 -4.73 -12.97
C ASP A 67 12.79 -6.24 -12.71
N VAL A 68 12.11 -6.95 -13.61
CA VAL A 68 11.77 -8.38 -13.47
C VAL A 68 12.99 -9.26 -13.18
N PRO A 69 14.15 -9.10 -13.84
CA PRO A 69 15.34 -9.90 -13.55
C PRO A 69 15.88 -9.77 -12.13
N SER A 70 15.74 -8.59 -11.51
CA SER A 70 16.22 -8.33 -10.15
C SER A 70 15.10 -8.35 -9.10
N GLN A 71 13.85 -8.58 -9.51
CA GLN A 71 12.66 -8.46 -8.68
C GLN A 71 12.69 -7.14 -7.88
N PHE A 72 12.91 -6.02 -8.56
CA PHE A 72 13.00 -4.71 -7.91
C PHE A 72 11.87 -3.79 -8.36
N PHE A 73 11.11 -3.28 -7.40
CA PHE A 73 9.97 -2.40 -7.63
C PHE A 73 10.34 -0.95 -7.29
N SER A 74 9.81 -0.01 -8.09
CA SER A 74 9.85 1.40 -7.74
C SER A 74 8.55 2.11 -8.11
N ILE A 75 8.13 3.03 -7.23
CA ILE A 75 7.01 3.95 -7.42
C ILE A 75 7.49 5.35 -7.08
N SER A 76 7.12 6.31 -7.92
CA SER A 76 7.47 7.70 -7.71
C SER A 76 6.26 8.59 -7.50
N LYS A 77 6.50 9.71 -6.82
CA LYS A 77 5.54 10.79 -6.60
C LYS A 77 6.21 12.11 -6.91
N GLU A 78 5.62 12.88 -7.82
CA GLU A 78 6.09 14.20 -8.18
C GLU A 78 5.39 15.26 -7.33
N SER A 79 6.16 16.26 -6.87
CA SER A 79 5.61 17.40 -6.14
C SER A 79 5.42 18.59 -7.09
N PHE A 80 4.18 19.09 -7.19
CA PHE A 80 3.82 20.31 -7.94
C PHE A 80 4.46 20.39 -9.34
N GLY A 81 4.06 19.47 -10.24
CA GLY A 81 4.57 19.42 -11.61
C GLY A 81 6.06 19.09 -11.73
N GLY A 82 6.63 18.45 -10.71
CA GLY A 82 8.04 18.02 -10.67
C GLY A 82 9.03 19.07 -10.16
N TRP A 83 8.60 20.32 -9.95
CA TRP A 83 9.48 21.44 -9.61
C TRP A 83 9.90 21.47 -8.14
N LEU A 84 9.08 20.90 -7.25
CA LEU A 84 9.36 20.88 -5.80
C LEU A 84 9.98 19.58 -5.32
N GLY A 85 10.59 18.84 -6.25
CA GLY A 85 11.26 17.59 -5.99
C GLY A 85 10.40 16.36 -6.25
N LYS A 86 11.05 15.21 -6.07
CA LYS A 86 10.48 13.89 -6.34
C LYS A 86 10.84 12.96 -5.19
N LYS A 87 9.89 12.12 -4.82
CA LYS A 87 10.11 10.99 -3.92
C LYS A 87 9.94 9.69 -4.69
N ILE A 88 10.71 8.67 -4.31
CA ILE A 88 10.73 7.34 -4.90
C ILE A 88 10.69 6.34 -3.75
N TRP A 89 9.64 5.54 -3.71
CA TRP A 89 9.49 4.37 -2.85
C TRP A 89 9.99 3.19 -3.65
N ALA A 90 11.01 2.49 -3.16
CA ALA A 90 11.61 1.39 -3.89
C ALA A 90 12.09 0.29 -2.95
N GLY A 91 12.10 -0.94 -3.45
CA GLY A 91 12.40 -2.13 -2.67
C GLY A 91 12.41 -3.39 -3.51
N THR A 92 12.89 -4.48 -2.91
CA THR A 92 12.84 -5.80 -3.51
C THR A 92 11.40 -6.33 -3.43
N ILE A 93 10.99 -7.08 -4.44
CA ILE A 93 9.74 -7.81 -4.49
C ILE A 93 10.03 -9.19 -3.92
N GLU A 94 9.54 -9.44 -2.72
CA GLU A 94 9.67 -10.74 -2.04
C GLU A 94 8.31 -11.46 -1.95
N ASP A 95 7.21 -10.72 -2.11
CA ASP A 95 5.84 -11.22 -1.94
C ASP A 95 4.88 -10.48 -2.90
N PHE A 96 3.81 -11.16 -3.32
CA PHE A 96 2.79 -10.62 -4.24
C PHE A 96 1.84 -9.61 -3.60
N TYR A 97 1.59 -9.77 -2.30
CA TYR A 97 0.71 -8.92 -1.51
C TYR A 97 1.45 -7.86 -0.71
N TYR A 98 2.75 -8.03 -0.51
CA TYR A 98 3.54 -7.19 0.37
C TYR A 98 4.80 -6.63 -0.30
N LEU A 99 5.04 -5.34 -0.10
CA LEU A 99 6.24 -4.65 -0.56
C LEU A 99 6.84 -3.85 0.58
N GLU A 100 8.16 -3.78 0.64
CA GLU A 100 8.84 -2.90 1.59
C GLU A 100 10.15 -2.38 1.04
N GLY A 101 10.64 -1.28 1.63
CA GLY A 101 11.97 -0.79 1.30
C GLY A 101 12.24 0.62 1.78
N THR A 102 12.89 1.41 0.93
CA THR A 102 13.34 2.77 1.27
C THR A 102 12.65 3.83 0.46
N VAL A 103 12.48 5.01 1.07
CA VAL A 103 12.07 6.22 0.38
C VAL A 103 13.31 7.03 0.08
N ARG A 104 13.53 7.34 -1.20
CA ARG A 104 14.56 8.26 -1.67
C ARG A 104 13.90 9.55 -2.12
N GLY A 105 14.48 10.69 -1.77
CA GLY A 105 13.94 11.99 -2.14
C GLY A 105 15.03 12.97 -2.50
N TRP A 106 14.71 13.90 -3.41
CA TRP A 106 15.50 15.11 -3.64
C TRP A 106 14.57 16.32 -3.65
N GLY A 107 15.14 17.50 -3.40
CA GLY A 107 14.43 18.77 -3.49
C GLY A 107 15.33 19.89 -4.04
N PRO A 108 14.79 21.10 -4.26
CA PRO A 108 15.53 22.20 -4.90
C PRO A 108 16.84 22.58 -4.19
N ILE A 109 16.92 22.35 -2.88
CA ILE A 109 18.07 22.70 -2.03
C ILE A 109 18.68 21.49 -1.32
N SER A 110 18.32 20.27 -1.71
CA SER A 110 18.78 19.05 -1.04
C SER A 110 19.04 17.93 -2.06
N PRO A 111 20.23 17.29 -2.01
CA PRO A 111 20.57 16.22 -2.94
C PRO A 111 19.68 14.99 -2.74
N ALA A 112 19.68 14.10 -3.72
CA ALA A 112 19.00 12.82 -3.60
C ALA A 112 19.63 11.98 -2.47
N SER A 113 18.83 11.61 -1.48
CA SER A 113 19.25 10.72 -0.39
C SER A 113 18.13 9.75 -0.02
N VAL A 114 18.47 8.71 0.74
CA VAL A 114 17.46 7.99 1.53
C VAL A 114 16.94 8.94 2.59
N VAL A 115 15.62 8.98 2.76
CA VAL A 115 14.91 9.91 3.66
C VAL A 115 13.87 9.19 4.52
N GLY A 116 13.77 7.86 4.40
CA GLY A 116 12.82 7.06 5.15
C GLY A 116 12.70 5.63 4.66
N GLN A 117 11.74 4.94 5.25
CA GLN A 117 11.35 3.57 4.96
C GLN A 117 9.86 3.52 4.59
N TRP A 118 9.46 2.45 3.91
CA TRP A 118 8.05 2.24 3.55
C TRP A 118 7.67 0.77 3.57
N GLN A 119 6.37 0.54 3.76
CA GLN A 119 5.70 -0.74 3.58
C GLN A 119 4.43 -0.52 2.76
N GLY A 120 4.08 -1.50 1.93
CA GLY A 120 2.91 -1.51 1.08
C GLY A 120 2.16 -2.82 1.21
N VAL A 121 0.83 -2.74 1.30
CA VAL A 121 -0.05 -3.91 1.17
C VAL A 121 -0.99 -3.76 -0.01
N ARG A 122 -1.12 -4.84 -0.76
CA ARG A 122 -2.05 -4.91 -1.89
C ARG A 122 -3.47 -4.94 -1.37
N LEU A 123 -4.30 -4.05 -1.90
CA LEU A 123 -5.72 -3.98 -1.58
C LEU A 123 -6.59 -4.65 -2.64
N GLY A 124 -6.04 -4.90 -3.83
CA GLY A 124 -6.69 -5.61 -4.91
C GLY A 124 -6.50 -4.93 -6.27
N VAL A 125 -7.43 -5.18 -7.17
CA VAL A 125 -7.49 -4.58 -8.50
C VAL A 125 -8.38 -3.34 -8.47
N VAL A 126 -8.00 -2.30 -9.21
CA VAL A 126 -8.81 -1.09 -9.40
C VAL A 126 -10.12 -1.49 -10.06
N ASP A 127 -11.25 -1.13 -9.42
CA ASP A 127 -12.61 -1.48 -9.84
C ASP A 127 -12.87 -2.99 -9.99
N GLY A 128 -12.00 -3.83 -9.41
CA GLY A 128 -12.05 -5.28 -9.50
C GLY A 128 -12.10 -5.97 -8.13
N GLU A 129 -11.61 -7.21 -8.10
CA GLU A 129 -11.56 -8.01 -6.89
C GLU A 129 -10.65 -7.38 -5.83
N ARG A 130 -11.14 -7.40 -4.59
CA ARG A 130 -10.45 -6.87 -3.41
C ARG A 130 -9.77 -8.01 -2.68
N VAL A 131 -8.55 -7.76 -2.26
CA VAL A 131 -7.78 -8.72 -1.48
C VAL A 131 -8.10 -8.50 -0.01
N THR A 132 -8.59 -9.55 0.65
CA THR A 132 -8.96 -9.51 2.07
C THR A 132 -7.73 -9.63 2.96
N ALA A 133 -7.82 -9.18 4.22
CA ALA A 133 -6.75 -9.36 5.20
C ALA A 133 -6.47 -10.85 5.48
N GLU A 134 -7.47 -11.72 5.37
CA GLU A 134 -7.31 -13.17 5.50
C GLU A 134 -6.44 -13.76 4.38
N GLU A 135 -6.59 -13.27 3.15
CA GLU A 135 -5.85 -13.73 1.98
C GLU A 135 -4.39 -13.24 1.98
N ARG A 136 -4.16 -11.95 2.25
CA ARG A 136 -2.81 -11.35 2.23
C ARG A 136 -2.06 -11.42 3.55
N GLY A 137 -2.75 -11.77 4.64
CA GLY A 137 -2.24 -11.60 5.99
C GLY A 137 -2.15 -10.14 6.44
N VAL A 138 -1.63 -9.96 7.65
CA VAL A 138 -1.53 -8.64 8.28
C VAL A 138 -0.11 -8.12 8.15
N ALA A 139 0.08 -6.99 7.47
CA ALA A 139 1.40 -6.39 7.39
C ALA A 139 1.80 -5.73 8.72
N PRO A 140 3.08 -5.80 9.13
CA PRO A 140 3.52 -5.35 10.45
C PRO A 140 3.13 -3.90 10.77
N TRP A 141 3.20 -2.99 9.79
CA TRP A 141 2.89 -1.57 10.02
C TRP A 141 1.39 -1.27 10.10
N PHE A 142 0.53 -2.15 9.59
CA PHE A 142 -0.92 -1.94 9.57
C PHE A 142 -1.68 -2.83 10.57
N ALA A 143 -0.97 -3.69 11.30
CA ALA A 143 -1.56 -4.63 12.24
C ALA A 143 -2.42 -3.99 13.31
N ALA A 144 -2.02 -2.81 13.81
CA ALA A 144 -2.78 -2.10 14.82
C ALA A 144 -4.08 -1.50 14.26
N ASP A 145 -4.06 -1.00 13.02
CA ASP A 145 -5.24 -0.40 12.38
C ASP A 145 -6.27 -1.47 11.99
N GLU A 146 -5.81 -2.59 11.43
CA GLU A 146 -6.66 -3.67 10.94
C GLU A 146 -7.35 -4.43 12.10
N ALA A 147 -6.66 -4.60 13.24
CA ALA A 147 -7.26 -5.20 14.43
C ALA A 147 -8.40 -4.36 15.05
N THR A 148 -8.45 -3.05 14.77
CA THR A 148 -9.55 -2.19 15.23
C THR A 148 -10.78 -2.21 14.32
N GLU A 149 -10.64 -2.47 13.02
CA GLU A 149 -11.77 -2.49 12.08
C GLU A 149 -12.65 -3.74 12.25
N GLU A 150 -12.12 -4.86 12.74
CA GLU A 150 -12.90 -6.08 13.00
C GLU A 150 -13.89 -5.93 14.18
N ASN A 151 -13.73 -4.93 15.05
CA ASN A 151 -14.50 -4.80 16.28
C ASN A 151 -15.75 -3.89 16.17
N ASP A 152 -15.91 -3.15 15.07
CA ASP A 152 -17.02 -2.19 14.88
C ASP A 152 -18.21 -2.78 14.09
N SER A 153 -18.18 -4.06 13.73
CA SER A 153 -19.23 -4.69 12.90
C SER A 153 -20.31 -5.47 13.66
N ASN A 154 -20.35 -5.38 15.00
CA ASN A 154 -21.19 -6.27 15.80
C ASN A 154 -22.12 -5.62 16.85
N ASP A 155 -22.48 -4.34 16.69
CA ASP A 155 -23.46 -3.71 17.59
C ASP A 155 -24.48 -2.85 16.85
N ALA A 156 -25.33 -3.53 16.07
CA ALA A 156 -26.57 -2.97 15.55
C ALA A 156 -27.64 -4.08 15.41
N GLU A 157 -27.95 -4.78 16.50
CA GLU A 157 -29.24 -5.47 16.60
C GLU A 157 -30.30 -4.51 17.16
N GLU A 158 -31.05 -3.96 16.21
CA GLU A 158 -32.49 -3.66 16.23
C GLU A 158 -33.22 -4.10 17.51
N VAL A 159 -33.61 -3.13 18.35
CA VAL A 159 -34.66 -3.35 19.37
C VAL A 159 -36.01 -3.05 18.71
N ASP A 160 -36.53 -4.01 17.96
CA ASP A 160 -37.93 -4.05 17.56
C ASP A 160 -38.75 -4.61 18.74
N ASP A 161 -39.21 -3.73 19.64
CA ASP A 161 -40.27 -4.05 20.60
C ASP A 161 -41.60 -3.46 20.13
N ALA A 162 -42.33 -4.28 19.38
CA ALA A 162 -43.73 -4.05 19.07
C ALA A 162 -44.54 -5.31 19.41
N GLY A 163 -45.32 -5.26 20.49
CA GLY A 163 -46.44 -6.19 20.67
C GLY A 163 -46.94 -6.42 22.08
N ASP A 164 -47.93 -5.61 22.46
CA ASP A 164 -49.22 -6.05 23.03
C ASP A 164 -49.22 -6.96 24.28
N ASN A 165 -49.71 -6.41 25.39
CA ASN A 165 -50.56 -7.19 26.29
C ASN A 165 -51.70 -6.30 26.81
N SER A 166 -52.85 -6.50 26.18
CA SER A 166 -54.18 -6.29 26.74
C SER A 166 -54.44 -7.25 27.93
N GLU A 167 -55.51 -6.94 28.69
CA GLU A 167 -56.05 -7.63 29.90
C GLU A 167 -55.52 -7.05 31.23
N GLU A 168 -56.29 -6.54 32.20
CA GLU A 168 -57.73 -6.46 32.52
C GLU A 168 -58.05 -5.13 33.24
#